data_AF-A0A151RNH8-F1
#
_entry.id   AF-A0A151RNH8-F1
#
_cell.length_a   1.000
_cell.length_b   1.000
_cell.length_c   1.000
_cell.angle_alpha   90.00
_cell.angle_beta   90.00
_cell.angle_gamma   90.00
#
_symmetry.space_group_name_H-M   'P 1'
#
loop_
_entity.id
_entity.type
_entity.pdbx_description
1 polymer ?
#
loop_
_entity_poly.entity_id
_entity_poly.type
_entity_poly.pdbx_seq_one_letter_code
_entity_poly.pdbx_strand_id
1 'polypeptide(L)'
;FGVTWRWAGPERVHLLLWKIATNALLTNDASCLRCGEHLETIDHVFHSCPISRTVWYLLLSTSKHHNFLVMDTNSWLLSNLTDGSVNEDKERCVVFALTVEVIWQYRNGVIFKNYSFQPHELVARILAQVELM
;
A
#
# COMPACT_ATOMS: atom_id res chain seq x y z
N PHE A 1 7.22 17.34 -12.23
CA PHE A 1 6.49 16.42 -11.32
C PHE A 1 5.12 17.00 -10.96
N GLY A 2 4.24 17.17 -11.95
CA GLY A 2 2.95 17.87 -11.80
C GLY A 2 1.76 16.94 -11.54
N VAL A 3 1.99 15.80 -10.90
CA VAL A 3 0.91 14.87 -10.52
C VAL A 3 0.63 15.07 -9.03
N THR A 4 0.25 16.29 -8.66
CA THR A 4 -0.37 16.54 -7.36
C THR A 4 -1.78 15.98 -7.39
N TRP A 5 -1.82 14.69 -7.06
CA TRP A 5 -2.90 13.85 -6.58
C TRP A 5 -4.18 14.57 -6.12
N ARG A 6 -5.34 14.20 -6.68
CA ARG A 6 -6.68 14.55 -6.16
C ARG A 6 -7.10 13.61 -5.01
N TRP A 7 -6.19 13.31 -4.08
CA TRP A 7 -6.58 12.58 -2.87
C TRP A 7 -7.36 13.54 -1.96
N ALA A 8 -8.63 13.21 -1.69
CA ALA A 8 -9.51 14.02 -0.84
C ALA A 8 -9.56 13.55 0.62
N GLY A 9 -8.83 12.50 0.99
CA GLY A 9 -8.80 11.97 2.35
C GLY A 9 -7.71 12.62 3.23
N PRO A 10 -7.37 12.01 4.38
CA PRO A 10 -6.49 12.62 5.37
C PRO A 10 -5.09 12.97 4.84
N GLU A 11 -4.55 14.12 5.24
CA GLU A 11 -3.22 14.64 4.83
C GLU A 11 -2.08 13.66 5.11
N ARG A 12 -2.18 12.88 6.19
CA ARG A 12 -1.15 11.88 6.53
C ARG A 12 -0.98 10.82 5.44
N VAL A 13 -2.07 10.43 4.78
CA VAL A 13 -2.05 9.44 3.69
C VAL A 13 -1.47 10.08 2.44
N HIS A 14 -1.84 11.33 2.15
CA HIS A 14 -1.24 12.09 1.04
C HIS A 14 0.28 12.22 1.18
N LEU A 15 0.76 12.58 2.38
CA LEU A 15 2.21 12.68 2.65
C LEU A 15 2.91 11.33 2.53
N LEU A 16 2.28 10.24 2.98
CA LEU A 16 2.81 8.89 2.81
C LEU A 16 2.97 8.55 1.31
N LEU A 17 1.92 8.73 0.52
CA LEU A 17 1.95 8.49 -0.93
C LEU A 17 3.03 9.31 -1.63
N TRP A 18 3.16 10.59 -1.28
CA TRP A 18 4.22 11.46 -1.81
C TRP A 18 5.63 10.94 -1.46
N LYS A 19 5.85 10.50 -0.22
CA LYS A 19 7.15 9.93 0.18
C LYS A 19 7.47 8.62 -0.56
N ILE A 20 6.47 7.79 -0.83
CA ILE A 20 6.66 6.57 -1.62
C ILE A 20 7.09 6.95 -3.05
N ALA A 21 6.32 7.84 -3.70
CA ALA A 21 6.58 8.25 -5.09
C ALA A 21 7.92 8.98 -5.28
N THR A 22 8.47 9.58 -4.22
CA THR A 22 9.76 10.28 -4.24
C THR A 22 10.92 9.44 -3.69
N ASN A 23 10.67 8.17 -3.35
CA ASN A 23 11.62 7.29 -2.70
C ASN A 23 12.23 7.88 -1.42
N ALA A 24 11.44 8.64 -0.66
CA ALA A 24 11.85 9.40 0.54
C ALA A 24 11.35 8.76 1.85
N LEU A 25 10.86 7.52 1.82
CA LEU A 25 10.58 6.76 3.04
C LEU A 25 11.87 6.13 3.58
N LEU A 26 12.06 6.28 4.88
CA LEU A 26 13.13 5.61 5.60
C LEU A 26 12.75 4.14 5.82
N THR A 27 13.23 3.27 4.94
CA THR A 27 13.22 1.82 5.15
C THR A 27 14.47 1.41 5.93
N ASN A 28 14.47 0.20 6.50
CA ASN A 28 15.62 -0.30 7.24
C ASN A 28 16.67 -0.85 6.26
N ASP A 29 17.96 -0.56 6.45
CA ASP A 29 19.06 -1.12 5.64
C ASP A 29 19.38 -2.60 6.01
N ALA A 30 18.35 -3.35 6.42
CA ALA A 30 18.42 -4.71 6.91
C ALA A 30 17.30 -5.57 6.32
N SER A 31 17.34 -6.86 6.60
CA SER A 31 16.27 -7.78 6.20
C SER A 31 14.92 -7.35 6.76
N CYS A 32 13.89 -7.48 5.94
CA CYS A 32 12.51 -7.16 6.27
C CYS A 32 12.05 -8.00 7.46
N LEU A 33 11.74 -7.34 8.58
CA LEU A 33 11.33 -8.02 9.81
C LEU A 33 9.94 -8.68 9.72
N ARG A 34 9.21 -8.47 8.62
CA ARG A 34 7.90 -9.09 8.36
C ARG A 34 8.01 -10.46 7.70
N CYS A 35 8.93 -10.63 6.75
CA CYS A 35 9.09 -11.89 6.03
C CYS A 35 10.42 -12.59 6.28
N GLY A 36 11.47 -11.89 6.72
CA GLY A 36 12.79 -12.42 6.98
C GLY A 36 13.68 -12.64 5.75
N GLU A 37 13.14 -12.54 4.54
CA GLU A 37 13.80 -13.06 3.32
C GLU A 37 14.64 -12.05 2.53
N HIS A 38 14.24 -10.77 2.51
CA HIS A 38 14.81 -9.77 1.58
C HIS A 38 15.14 -8.46 2.29
N LEU A 39 16.07 -7.69 1.72
CA LEU A 39 16.38 -6.32 2.15
C LEU A 39 15.11 -5.46 2.12
N GLU A 40 14.88 -4.67 3.16
CA GLU A 40 13.73 -3.79 3.23
C GLU A 40 13.91 -2.55 2.34
N THR A 41 13.30 -2.57 1.17
CA THR A 41 13.17 -1.40 0.26
C THR A 41 11.72 -0.93 0.20
N ILE A 42 11.45 0.25 -0.35
CA ILE A 42 10.06 0.72 -0.54
C ILE A 42 9.27 -0.27 -1.40
N ASP A 43 9.87 -0.73 -2.50
CA ASP A 43 9.27 -1.75 -3.36
C ASP A 43 8.95 -3.02 -2.57
N HIS A 44 9.91 -3.52 -1.80
CA HIS A 44 9.67 -4.65 -0.93
C HIS A 44 8.54 -4.36 0.06
N VAL A 45 8.51 -3.17 0.65
CA VAL A 45 7.55 -2.86 1.71
C VAL A 45 6.12 -2.94 1.22
N PHE A 46 5.82 -2.34 0.06
CA PHE A 46 4.45 -2.16 -0.43
C PHE A 46 4.04 -3.15 -1.51
N HIS A 47 4.99 -3.76 -2.21
CA HIS A 47 4.74 -4.56 -3.39
C HIS A 47 5.25 -5.99 -3.23
N SER A 48 6.57 -6.21 -3.16
CA SER A 48 7.15 -7.55 -3.32
C SER A 48 7.24 -8.39 -2.02
N CYS A 49 7.04 -7.81 -0.83
CA CYS A 49 6.96 -8.57 0.42
C CYS A 49 5.80 -9.60 0.37
N PRO A 50 6.02 -10.88 0.76
CA PRO A 50 4.97 -11.90 0.76
C PRO A 50 3.71 -11.51 1.52
N ILE A 51 3.87 -10.82 2.66
CA ILE A 51 2.73 -10.31 3.45
C ILE A 51 1.94 -9.27 2.65
N SER A 52 2.63 -8.27 2.08
CA SER A 52 2.00 -7.22 1.26
C SER A 52 1.32 -7.82 0.02
N ARG A 53 1.99 -8.72 -0.71
CA ARG A 53 1.40 -9.44 -1.84
C ARG A 53 0.11 -10.15 -1.46
N THR A 54 0.10 -10.83 -0.32
CA THR A 54 -1.09 -11.57 0.15
C THR A 54 -2.24 -10.62 0.43
N VAL A 55 -1.99 -9.47 1.08
CA VAL A 55 -3.00 -8.43 1.28
C VAL A 55 -3.57 -7.94 -0.05
N TRP A 56 -2.72 -7.66 -1.04
CA TRP A 56 -3.17 -7.24 -2.37
C TRP A 56 -3.96 -8.32 -3.11
N TYR A 57 -3.54 -9.58 -3.05
CA TYR A 57 -4.28 -10.68 -3.68
C TYR A 57 -5.68 -10.86 -3.10
N LEU A 58 -5.84 -10.64 -1.79
CA LEU A 58 -7.12 -10.73 -1.11
C LEU A 58 -8.05 -9.54 -1.41
N LEU A 59 -7.50 -8.37 -1.75
CA LEU A 59 -8.27 -7.16 -2.06
C LEU A 59 -8.54 -6.96 -3.56
N LEU A 60 -7.61 -7.36 -4.42
CA LEU A 60 -7.71 -7.17 -5.86
C LEU A 60 -8.56 -8.25 -6.51
N SER A 61 -9.38 -7.85 -7.48
CA SER A 61 -10.01 -8.80 -8.40
C SER A 61 -8.94 -9.60 -9.14
N THR A 62 -9.24 -10.87 -9.45
CA THR A 62 -8.32 -11.78 -10.16
C THR A 62 -7.82 -11.20 -11.49
N SER A 63 -8.66 -10.43 -12.19
CA SER A 63 -8.29 -9.72 -13.42
C SER A 63 -7.17 -8.69 -13.25
N LYS A 64 -6.93 -8.19 -12.03
CA LYS A 64 -5.90 -7.17 -11.73
C LYS A 64 -4.61 -7.77 -11.19
N HIS A 65 -4.58 -9.07 -10.87
CA HIS A 65 -3.41 -9.75 -10.30
C HIS A 65 -2.21 -9.74 -11.25
N HIS A 66 -2.43 -9.91 -12.55
CA HIS A 66 -1.35 -9.86 -13.54
C HIS A 66 -0.68 -8.47 -13.58
N ASN A 67 -1.49 -7.40 -13.63
CA ASN A 67 -0.96 -6.04 -13.66
C ASN A 67 -0.20 -5.71 -12.37
N PHE A 68 -0.72 -6.12 -11.21
CA PHE A 68 -0.01 -5.98 -9.94
C PHE A 68 1.36 -6.66 -9.99
N LEU A 69 1.46 -7.87 -10.54
CA LEU A 69 2.73 -8.61 -10.60
C LEU A 69 3.80 -7.98 -11.51
N VAL A 70 3.39 -7.36 -12.61
CA VAL A 70 4.33 -6.93 -13.67
C VAL A 70 4.72 -5.46 -13.54
N MET A 71 3.90 -4.63 -12.89
CA MET A 71 4.19 -3.20 -12.73
C MET A 71 5.19 -2.94 -11.59
N ASP A 72 6.12 -2.01 -11.82
CA ASP A 72 6.95 -1.47 -10.74
C ASP A 72 6.10 -0.62 -9.77
N THR A 73 6.60 -0.45 -8.55
CA THR A 73 5.90 0.27 -7.48
C THR A 73 5.44 1.67 -7.89
N ASN A 74 6.23 2.44 -8.64
CA ASN A 74 5.87 3.81 -9.04
C ASN A 74 4.80 3.82 -10.13
N SER A 75 4.95 2.99 -11.17
CA SER A 75 3.93 2.85 -12.21
C SER A 75 2.60 2.36 -11.62
N TRP A 76 2.67 1.45 -10.65
CA TRP A 76 1.50 0.90 -9.99
C TRP A 76 0.84 1.90 -9.03
N LEU A 77 1.61 2.71 -8.29
CA LEU A 77 1.07 3.86 -7.55
C LEU A 77 0.32 4.79 -8.48
N LEU A 78 0.96 5.18 -9.58
CA LEU A 78 0.36 6.11 -10.54
C LEU A 78 -0.96 5.55 -11.08
N SER A 79 -0.99 4.30 -11.55
CA SER A 79 -2.21 3.72 -12.14
C SER A 79 -3.39 3.59 -11.18
N ASN A 80 -3.13 3.29 -9.90
CA ASN A 80 -4.21 3.15 -8.92
C ASN A 80 -4.79 4.49 -8.49
N LEU A 81 -4.05 5.55 -8.78
CA LEU A 81 -4.36 6.86 -8.30
C LEU A 81 -4.91 7.73 -9.48
N THR A 82 -4.33 7.72 -10.70
CA THR A 82 -4.62 8.70 -11.78
C THR A 82 -6.00 8.66 -12.42
N ASP A 83 -6.66 7.51 -12.39
CA ASP A 83 -7.96 7.33 -13.04
C ASP A 83 -9.06 7.61 -12.00
N GLY A 84 -9.48 8.87 -11.86
CA GLY A 84 -10.41 9.34 -10.81
C GLY A 84 -11.71 9.96 -11.33
N SER A 85 -12.02 9.85 -12.62
CA SER A 85 -13.16 10.55 -13.24
C SER A 85 -14.50 9.86 -13.05
N VAL A 86 -14.52 8.56 -12.76
CA VAL A 86 -15.73 7.75 -12.54
C VAL A 86 -15.89 7.42 -11.04
N ASN A 87 -17.10 7.06 -10.57
CA ASN A 87 -17.30 6.69 -9.16
C ASN A 87 -16.52 5.43 -8.75
N GLU A 88 -16.50 4.39 -9.59
CA GLU A 88 -15.70 3.16 -9.37
C GLU A 88 -14.19 3.46 -9.23
N ASP A 89 -13.74 4.47 -9.95
CA ASP A 89 -12.38 4.96 -9.96
C ASP A 89 -12.00 5.61 -8.61
N LYS A 90 -12.92 6.34 -7.97
CA LYS A 90 -12.71 6.93 -6.64
C LYS A 90 -12.61 5.89 -5.53
N GLU A 91 -13.51 4.90 -5.53
CA GLU A 91 -13.49 3.82 -4.53
C GLU A 91 -12.17 3.03 -4.62
N ARG A 92 -11.71 2.72 -5.84
CA ARG A 92 -10.40 2.10 -6.06
C ARG A 92 -9.26 2.92 -5.48
N CYS A 93 -9.25 4.24 -5.70
CA CYS A 93 -8.21 5.12 -5.12
C CYS A 93 -8.23 5.10 -3.59
N VAL A 94 -9.41 5.08 -2.97
CA VAL A 94 -9.58 5.01 -1.51
C VAL A 94 -9.06 3.68 -0.96
N VAL A 95 -9.52 2.55 -1.51
CA VAL A 95 -9.07 1.22 -1.09
C VAL A 95 -7.55 1.11 -1.22
N PHE A 96 -6.99 1.59 -2.34
CA PHE A 96 -5.55 1.59 -2.56
C PHE A 96 -4.80 2.43 -1.52
N ALA A 97 -5.21 3.68 -1.30
CA ALA A 97 -4.56 4.60 -0.37
C ALA A 97 -4.61 4.09 1.08
N LEU A 98 -5.75 3.53 1.50
CA LEU A 98 -5.91 2.91 2.82
C LEU A 98 -5.07 1.64 2.96
N THR A 99 -4.97 0.82 1.92
CA THR A 99 -4.13 -0.38 1.95
C THR A 99 -2.66 -0.01 2.14
N VAL A 100 -2.17 0.99 1.41
CA VAL A 100 -0.82 1.53 1.57
C VAL A 100 -0.59 2.04 3.00
N GLU A 101 -1.55 2.79 3.56
CA GLU A 101 -1.48 3.26 4.94
C GLU A 101 -1.40 2.08 5.94
N VAL A 102 -2.29 1.09 5.82
CA VAL A 102 -2.33 -0.06 6.75
C VAL A 102 -1.07 -0.90 6.66
N ILE A 103 -0.53 -1.13 5.46
CA ILE A 103 0.76 -1.84 5.27
C ILE A 103 1.88 -1.09 5.97
N TRP A 104 1.95 0.24 5.81
CA TRP A 104 2.97 1.07 6.46
C TRP A 104 2.84 1.05 7.99
N GLN A 105 1.62 1.17 8.50
CA GLN A 105 1.34 1.08 9.94
C GLN A 105 1.70 -0.29 10.50
N TYR A 106 1.40 -1.38 9.78
CA TYR A 106 1.78 -2.73 10.17
C TYR A 106 3.30 -2.89 10.23
N ARG A 107 4.04 -2.46 9.21
CA ARG A 107 5.51 -2.46 9.20
C ARG A 107 6.07 -1.74 10.44
N ASN A 108 5.55 -0.55 10.75
CA ASN A 108 5.99 0.19 11.93
C ASN A 108 5.60 -0.50 13.24
N GLY A 109 4.44 -1.15 13.30
CA GLY A 109 4.01 -1.93 14.47
C GLY A 109 4.92 -3.13 14.74
N VAL A 110 5.39 -3.81 13.69
CA VAL A 110 6.34 -4.93 13.80
C VAL A 110 7.65 -4.43 14.40
N ILE A 111 8.17 -3.30 13.91
CA ILE A 111 9.49 -2.78 14.32
C ILE A 111 9.46 -2.15 15.72
N PHE A 112 8.47 -1.32 16.00
CA PHE A 112 8.47 -0.47 17.20
C PHE A 112 7.57 -0.98 18.32
N LYS A 113 6.67 -1.93 18.02
CA LYS A 113 5.65 -2.42 18.99
C LYS A 113 5.60 -3.94 19.12
N ASN A 114 6.46 -4.66 18.40
CA ASN A 114 6.50 -6.13 18.40
C ASN A 114 5.14 -6.78 18.06
N TYR A 115 4.38 -6.16 17.15
CA TYR A 115 3.10 -6.70 16.69
C TYR A 115 3.31 -7.74 15.60
N SER A 116 2.43 -8.73 15.57
CA SER A 116 2.30 -9.67 14.46
C SER A 116 0.82 -9.82 14.14
N PHE A 117 0.48 -9.64 12.87
CA PHE A 117 -0.86 -9.81 12.33
C PHE A 117 -0.76 -10.67 11.08
N GLN A 118 -1.77 -11.49 10.88
CA GLN A 118 -1.95 -12.25 9.65
C GLN A 118 -2.48 -11.34 8.54
N PRO A 119 -2.19 -11.64 7.26
CA PRO A 119 -2.66 -10.83 6.14
C PRO A 119 -4.18 -10.60 6.12
N HIS A 120 -4.98 -11.60 6.52
CA HIS A 120 -6.44 -11.47 6.56
C HIS A 120 -6.94 -10.48 7.62
N GLU A 121 -6.22 -10.32 8.74
CA GLU A 121 -6.55 -9.32 9.77
C GLU A 121 -6.28 -7.90 9.24
N LEU A 122 -5.23 -7.72 8.44
CA LEU A 122 -4.95 -6.46 7.76
C LEU A 122 -6.05 -6.12 6.74
N VAL A 123 -6.48 -7.11 5.96
CA VAL A 123 -7.58 -6.96 4.98
C VAL A 123 -8.89 -6.58 5.69
N ALA A 124 -9.26 -7.29 6.77
CA ALA A 124 -10.45 -6.98 7.55
C ALA A 124 -10.42 -5.53 8.07
N ARG A 125 -9.24 -5.07 8.53
CA ARG A 125 -9.05 -3.69 8.98
C ARG A 125 -9.20 -2.67 7.84
N ILE A 126 -8.71 -2.97 6.63
CA ILE A 126 -8.84 -2.10 5.46
C ILE A 126 -10.31 -1.97 5.06
N LEU A 127 -11.02 -3.09 4.93
CA LEU A 127 -12.44 -3.10 4.54
C LEU A 127 -13.31 -2.35 5.56
N ALA A 128 -13.07 -2.56 6.86
CA ALA A 128 -13.77 -1.81 7.91
C ALA A 128 -13.51 -0.30 7.85
N GLN A 129 -12.33 0.15 7.40
CA GLN A 129 -12.04 1.58 7.21
C GLN A 129 -12.73 2.16 5.97
N VAL A 130 -12.85 1.36 4.90
CA VAL A 130 -13.54 1.76 3.67
C VAL A 130 -15.04 1.95 3.92
N GLU A 131 -15.67 1.07 4.70
CA GLU A 131 -17.11 1.16 5.05
C GLU A 131 -17.48 2.41 5.87
N LEU A 132 -16.49 3.05 6.52
CA LEU A 132 -16.69 4.23 7.36
C LEU A 132 -16.47 5.56 6.62
N MET A 133 -16.08 5.54 5.35
CA MET A 133 -15.86 6.71 4.49
C MET A 133 -17.06 7.01 3.59
#